data_AF-A0A0C3J6H1-F1
#
_entry.id   AF-A0A0C3J6H1-F1
#
_cell.length_a   1.000
_cell.length_b   1.000
_cell.length_c   1.000
_cell.angle_alpha   90.00
_cell.angle_beta   90.00
_cell.angle_gamma   90.00
#
_symmetry.space_group_name_H-M   'P 1'
#
loop_
_entity.id
_entity.type
_entity.pdbx_description
1 polymer ?
#
loop_
_entity_poly.entity_id
_entity_poly.type
_entity_poly.pdbx_seq_one_letter_code
_entity_poly.pdbx_strand_id
1 'polypeptide(L)'
;MAEELAHQTSGLNIQDPFTSQTRVTPKMAAKFYKSLFGRDVGGRLKEIGLNKPFSYNGAHQDFSAWLSSVKLYLTTNDHIYYEDQSKITFTLSYMGNGSAHAFAEAYVNENTTALGDLKIFDGWDKFVTKLKETFQVGDTKATMLIYLSAIHQGD
;
A
#
# COMPACT_ATOMS: atom_id res chain seq x y z
N MET A 1 9.41 2.35 -34.45
CA MET A 1 10.17 1.95 -33.25
C MET A 1 9.26 1.29 -32.19
N ALA A 2 8.38 0.37 -32.60
CA ALA A 2 7.65 -0.52 -31.69
C ALA A 2 7.63 -1.98 -32.20
N GLU A 3 8.28 -2.27 -33.33
CA GLU A 3 8.26 -3.59 -33.97
C GLU A 3 9.53 -4.42 -33.73
N GLU A 4 10.57 -3.86 -33.12
CA GLU A 4 11.85 -4.57 -32.92
C GLU A 4 11.95 -5.33 -31.58
N LEU A 5 10.85 -5.42 -30.81
CA LEU A 5 10.78 -6.24 -29.59
C LEU A 5 9.89 -7.49 -29.75
N ALA A 6 9.10 -7.59 -30.82
CA ALA A 6 8.23 -8.75 -31.08
C ALA A 6 8.95 -9.93 -31.76
N HIS A 7 10.10 -9.70 -32.41
CA HIS A 7 10.80 -10.72 -33.18
C HIS A 7 11.83 -11.55 -32.41
N GLN A 8 12.01 -11.34 -31.10
CA GLN A 8 12.91 -12.16 -30.27
C GLN A 8 12.20 -13.21 -29.38
N THR A 9 10.86 -13.27 -29.37
CA THR A 9 10.13 -14.26 -28.58
C THR A 9 9.60 -15.43 -29.41
N SER A 10 9.71 -15.38 -30.74
CA SER A 10 9.14 -16.36 -31.67
C SER A 10 9.83 -17.74 -31.70
N GLY A 11 10.84 -17.98 -30.85
CA GLY A 11 11.58 -19.24 -30.80
C GLY A 11 11.46 -20.03 -29.49
N LEU A 12 10.78 -19.51 -28.46
CA LEU A 12 10.70 -20.16 -27.16
C LEU A 12 9.25 -20.54 -26.87
N ASN A 13 8.89 -21.79 -27.19
CA ASN A 13 7.65 -22.41 -26.73
C ASN A 13 7.78 -22.70 -25.22
N ILE A 14 7.63 -21.66 -24.39
CA ILE A 14 7.65 -21.77 -22.93
C ILE A 14 6.22 -22.06 -22.49
N GLN A 15 5.87 -23.35 -22.41
CA GLN A 15 4.66 -23.75 -21.68
C GLN A 15 4.86 -23.46 -20.20
N ASP A 16 3.98 -22.64 -19.64
CA ASP A 16 3.94 -22.38 -18.21
C ASP A 16 3.56 -23.68 -17.47
N PRO A 17 4.49 -24.32 -16.73
CA PRO A 17 4.26 -25.61 -16.08
C PRO A 17 3.29 -25.51 -14.90
N PHE A 18 2.88 -24.30 -14.53
CA PHE A 18 1.96 -24.04 -13.43
C PHE A 18 0.49 -24.05 -13.84
N THR A 19 0.19 -24.12 -15.15
CA THR A 19 -1.20 -24.12 -15.67
C THR A 19 -2.07 -25.27 -15.17
N SER A 20 -1.50 -26.35 -14.63
CA SER A 20 -2.23 -27.47 -14.05
C SER A 20 -2.03 -27.64 -12.54
N GLN A 21 -1.38 -26.70 -11.85
CA GLN A 21 -1.10 -26.80 -10.41
C GLN A 21 -2.06 -25.95 -9.58
N THR A 22 -2.79 -26.58 -8.65
CA THR A 22 -3.74 -25.91 -7.76
C THR A 22 -3.09 -25.13 -6.61
N ARG A 23 -1.77 -25.30 -6.38
CA ARG A 23 -0.99 -24.50 -5.43
C ARG A 23 0.43 -24.28 -5.91
N VAL A 24 0.71 -23.08 -6.40
CA VAL A 24 2.05 -22.60 -6.69
C VAL A 24 2.48 -21.67 -5.56
N THR A 25 3.62 -21.95 -4.93
CA THR A 25 4.19 -21.03 -3.93
C THR A 25 5.10 -20.01 -4.62
N PRO A 26 5.24 -18.79 -4.07
CA PRO A 26 6.16 -17.78 -4.60
C PRO A 26 7.59 -18.32 -4.79
N LYS A 27 8.03 -19.22 -3.90
CA LYS A 27 9.34 -19.88 -3.96
C LYS A 27 9.48 -20.84 -5.14
N MET A 28 8.42 -21.56 -5.50
CA MET A 28 8.40 -22.45 -6.67
C MET A 28 8.40 -21.65 -7.98
N ALA A 29 7.58 -20.60 -8.07
CA ALA A 29 7.57 -19.69 -9.22
C ALA A 29 8.95 -19.02 -9.40
N ALA A 30 9.53 -18.48 -8.33
CA ALA A 30 10.85 -17.85 -8.38
C ALA A 30 11.95 -18.82 -8.82
N LYS A 31 11.91 -20.08 -8.39
CA LYS A 31 12.88 -21.11 -8.81
C LYS A 31 12.75 -21.47 -10.29
N PHE A 32 11.52 -21.54 -10.81
CA PHE A 32 11.27 -21.81 -12.23
C PHE A 32 11.75 -20.67 -13.12
N TYR A 33 11.41 -19.43 -12.78
CA TYR A 33 11.88 -18.26 -13.54
C TYR A 33 13.41 -18.06 -13.44
N LYS A 34 14.02 -18.40 -12.30
CA LYS A 34 15.50 -18.46 -12.15
C LYS A 34 16.12 -19.48 -13.12
N SER A 35 15.47 -20.62 -13.31
CA SER A 35 15.93 -21.68 -14.22
C SER A 35 15.81 -21.29 -15.70
N LEU A 36 14.79 -20.53 -16.08
CA LEU A 36 14.55 -20.14 -17.48
C LEU A 36 15.48 -19.04 -17.98
N PHE A 37 15.82 -18.08 -17.12
CA PHE A 37 16.50 -16.87 -17.57
C PHE A 37 17.99 -16.81 -17.22
N GLY A 38 18.53 -17.83 -16.53
CA GLY A 38 19.98 -17.94 -16.23
C GLY A 38 20.59 -16.74 -15.50
N ARG A 39 19.76 -15.78 -15.07
CA ARG A 39 20.17 -14.55 -14.39
C ARG A 39 20.08 -14.82 -12.91
N ASP A 40 21.16 -14.53 -12.20
CA ASP A 40 21.15 -14.57 -10.75
C ASP A 40 20.13 -13.52 -10.25
N VAL A 41 18.95 -13.97 -9.83
CA VAL A 41 17.96 -13.18 -9.08
C VAL A 41 18.45 -12.88 -7.65
N GLY A 42 19.77 -12.73 -7.49
CA GLY A 42 20.48 -12.36 -6.26
C GLY A 42 20.75 -10.86 -6.15
N GLY A 43 20.30 -10.06 -7.11
CA GLY A 43 20.14 -8.63 -6.91
C GLY A 43 18.88 -8.39 -6.09
N ARG A 44 19.01 -7.84 -4.86
CA ARG A 44 17.83 -7.34 -4.12
C ARG A 44 17.03 -6.48 -5.09
N LEU A 45 15.74 -6.76 -5.23
CA LEU A 45 14.84 -5.85 -5.95
C LEU A 45 15.05 -4.46 -5.36
N LYS A 46 15.48 -3.52 -6.20
CA LYS A 46 15.88 -2.19 -5.77
C LYS A 46 14.69 -1.26 -5.92
N GLU A 47 14.46 -0.49 -4.88
CA GLU A 47 13.50 0.61 -4.88
C GLU A 47 13.92 1.68 -5.90
N ILE A 48 12.98 2.08 -6.75
CA ILE A 48 13.12 3.17 -7.69
C ILE A 48 13.05 4.48 -6.90
N GLY A 49 14.12 5.28 -7.00
CA GLY A 49 14.26 6.55 -6.28
C GLY A 49 13.34 7.62 -6.85
N LEU A 50 12.12 7.70 -6.32
CA LEU A 50 11.22 8.85 -6.44
C LEU A 50 11.30 9.74 -5.21
N ASN A 51 10.73 10.94 -5.32
CA ASN A 51 10.43 11.74 -4.14
C ASN A 51 9.50 10.93 -3.23
N LYS A 52 9.96 10.68 -2.01
CA LYS A 52 9.17 10.00 -0.98
C LYS A 52 7.96 10.85 -0.58
N PRO A 53 6.87 10.22 -0.13
CA PRO A 53 5.76 10.95 0.48
C PRO A 53 6.25 11.87 1.60
N PHE A 54 5.61 13.02 1.78
CA PHE A 54 5.86 13.85 2.95
C PHE A 54 5.21 13.24 4.20
N SER A 55 5.72 13.61 5.38
CA SER A 55 5.12 13.18 6.65
C SER A 55 3.76 13.85 6.82
N TYR A 56 2.73 13.04 7.06
CA TYR A 56 1.36 13.49 7.22
C TYR A 56 0.99 13.62 8.69
N ASN A 57 0.39 14.75 9.04
CA ASN A 57 -0.01 15.08 10.41
C ASN A 57 -1.52 14.88 10.68
N GLY A 58 -2.31 14.52 9.65
CA GLY A 58 -3.76 14.38 9.77
C GLY A 58 -4.57 15.59 9.29
N ALA A 59 -3.93 16.61 8.72
CA ALA A 59 -4.63 17.79 8.19
C ALA A 59 -5.48 17.44 6.96
N HIS A 60 -6.80 17.67 7.06
CA HIS A 60 -7.77 17.37 6.01
C HIS A 60 -7.38 17.98 4.65
N GLN A 61 -6.94 19.24 4.63
CA GLN A 61 -6.55 19.95 3.41
C GLN A 61 -5.38 19.29 2.65
N ASP A 62 -4.50 18.58 3.36
CA ASP A 62 -3.30 17.96 2.80
C ASP A 62 -3.53 16.48 2.45
N PHE A 63 -4.63 15.88 2.93
CA PHE A 63 -4.88 14.45 2.81
C PHE A 63 -4.86 13.95 1.35
N SER A 64 -5.53 14.65 0.45
CA SER A 64 -5.62 14.22 -0.96
C SER A 64 -4.27 14.28 -1.68
N ALA A 65 -3.47 15.32 -1.39
CA ALA A 65 -2.13 15.48 -1.95
C ALA A 65 -1.19 14.41 -1.39
N TRP A 66 -1.25 14.17 -0.08
CA TRP A 66 -0.48 13.14 0.60
C TRP A 66 -0.79 11.74 0.06
N LEU A 67 -2.06 11.33 0.05
CA LEU A 67 -2.47 10.00 -0.41
C LEU A 67 -2.08 9.74 -1.87
N SER A 68 -2.16 10.78 -2.72
CA SER A 68 -1.70 10.69 -4.11
C SER A 68 -0.19 10.43 -4.20
N SER A 69 0.61 11.10 -3.36
CA SER A 69 2.06 10.86 -3.31
C SER A 69 2.42 9.44 -2.87
N VAL A 70 1.69 8.90 -1.89
CA VAL A 70 1.83 7.50 -1.44
C VAL A 70 1.51 6.53 -2.58
N LYS A 71 0.37 6.72 -3.25
CA LYS A 71 -0.04 5.84 -4.36
C LYS A 71 0.96 5.86 -5.51
N LEU A 72 1.43 7.05 -5.90
CA LEU A 72 2.43 7.18 -6.96
C LEU A 72 3.71 6.42 -6.62
N TYR A 73 4.16 6.53 -5.36
CA TYR A 73 5.35 5.84 -4.88
C TYR A 73 5.17 4.33 -4.90
N LEU A 74 4.04 3.83 -4.38
CA LEU A 74 3.72 2.40 -4.33
C LEU A 74 3.55 1.80 -5.73
N THR A 75 2.85 2.48 -6.64
CA THR A 75 2.69 2.03 -8.03
C THR A 75 4.03 1.95 -8.76
N THR A 76 4.92 2.92 -8.52
CA THR A 76 6.26 2.89 -9.13
C THR A 76 7.13 1.78 -8.54
N ASN A 77 6.92 1.45 -7.27
CA ASN A 77 7.67 0.43 -6.54
C ASN A 77 6.86 -0.84 -6.29
N ASP A 78 5.91 -1.18 -7.18
CA ASP A 78 5.00 -2.33 -6.97
C ASP A 78 5.76 -3.65 -6.91
N HIS A 79 6.90 -3.77 -7.59
CA HIS A 79 7.81 -4.92 -7.49
C HIS A 79 8.42 -5.10 -6.08
N ILE A 80 8.45 -4.05 -5.26
CA ILE A 80 8.88 -4.09 -3.85
C ILE A 80 7.68 -4.23 -2.93
N TYR A 81 6.65 -3.41 -3.15
CA TYR A 81 5.46 -3.31 -2.30
C TYR A 81 4.27 -4.02 -2.94
N TYR A 82 4.43 -5.29 -3.32
CA TYR A 82 3.38 -6.03 -4.04
C TYR A 82 2.26 -6.51 -3.10
N GLU A 83 2.56 -6.77 -1.83
CA GLU A 83 1.60 -7.23 -0.84
C GLU A 83 0.90 -6.06 -0.14
N ASP A 84 -0.40 -6.21 0.15
CA ASP A 84 -1.17 -5.19 0.86
C ASP A 84 -0.56 -4.85 2.23
N GLN A 85 -0.07 -5.85 2.96
CA GLN A 85 0.64 -5.62 4.23
C GLN A 85 1.83 -4.66 4.07
N SER A 86 2.61 -4.80 2.99
CA SER A 86 3.76 -3.94 2.72
C SER A 86 3.34 -2.52 2.34
N LYS A 87 2.29 -2.36 1.53
CA LYS A 87 1.69 -1.06 1.15
C LYS A 87 1.16 -0.31 2.37
N ILE A 88 0.45 -1.02 3.24
CA ILE A 88 -0.15 -0.44 4.45
C ILE A 88 0.93 -0.05 5.45
N THR A 89 1.90 -0.93 5.71
CA THR A 89 3.02 -0.63 6.63
C THR A 89 3.83 0.56 6.14
N PHE A 90 4.12 0.63 4.84
CA PHE A 90 4.78 1.78 4.23
C PHE A 90 3.97 3.06 4.48
N THR A 91 2.65 3.03 4.23
CA THR A 91 1.79 4.21 4.41
C THR A 91 1.75 4.69 5.86
N LEU A 92 1.61 3.78 6.82
CA LEU A 92 1.62 4.07 8.26
C LEU A 92 2.94 4.73 8.71
N SER A 93 4.07 4.34 8.12
CA SER A 93 5.38 4.91 8.46
C SER A 93 5.50 6.42 8.17
N TYR A 94 4.67 6.96 7.27
CA TYR A 94 4.62 8.40 6.98
C TYR A 94 3.56 9.15 7.81
N MET A 95 2.88 8.48 8.74
CA MET A 95 1.89 9.08 9.65
C MET A 95 2.55 9.36 11.01
N GLY A 96 3.53 10.25 11.03
CA GLY A 96 4.42 10.43 12.19
C GLY A 96 3.97 11.46 13.22
N ASN A 97 2.98 12.30 12.90
CA ASN A 97 2.58 13.42 13.75
C ASN A 97 1.06 13.57 13.86
N GLY A 98 0.60 14.33 14.85
CA GLY A 98 -0.79 14.77 14.98
C GLY A 98 -1.82 13.63 15.04
N SER A 99 -3.01 13.86 14.48
CA SER A 99 -4.08 12.86 14.46
C SER A 99 -3.77 11.67 13.54
N ALA A 100 -2.89 11.84 12.56
CA ALA A 100 -2.38 10.74 11.74
C ALA A 100 -1.54 9.76 12.56
N HIS A 101 -0.70 10.26 13.48
CA HIS A 101 0.07 9.39 14.37
C HIS A 101 -0.84 8.56 15.28
N ALA A 102 -1.82 9.20 15.92
CA ALA A 102 -2.80 8.51 16.76
C ALA A 102 -3.58 7.43 15.98
N PHE A 103 -3.94 7.72 14.71
CA PHE A 103 -4.55 6.72 13.83
C PHE A 103 -3.60 5.54 13.57
N ALA A 104 -2.32 5.80 13.29
CA ALA A 104 -1.35 4.75 13.02
C ALA A 104 -1.11 3.86 14.24
N GLU A 105 -0.99 4.43 15.43
CA GLU A 105 -0.90 3.68 16.69
C GLU A 105 -2.15 2.83 16.94
N ALA A 106 -3.34 3.42 16.78
CA ALA A 106 -4.60 2.69 16.92
C ALA A 106 -4.69 1.53 15.92
N TYR A 107 -4.32 1.77 14.65
CA TYR A 107 -4.31 0.74 13.63
C TYR A 107 -3.36 -0.42 13.98
N VAL A 108 -2.14 -0.11 14.45
CA VAL A 108 -1.18 -1.11 14.88
C VAL A 108 -1.72 -1.90 16.07
N ASN A 109 -2.27 -1.23 17.08
CA ASN A 109 -2.84 -1.89 18.26
C ASN A 109 -4.01 -2.82 17.92
N GLU A 110 -4.91 -2.39 17.03
CA GLU A 110 -6.05 -3.20 16.54
C GLU A 110 -5.61 -4.43 15.75
N ASN A 111 -4.46 -4.37 15.08
CA ASN A 111 -3.95 -5.42 14.20
C ASN A 111 -2.75 -6.17 14.79
N THR A 112 -2.43 -5.94 16.07
CA THR A 112 -1.36 -6.66 16.76
C THR A 112 -1.93 -7.92 17.40
N THR A 113 -1.33 -9.06 17.10
CA THR A 113 -1.72 -10.34 17.70
C THR A 113 -1.34 -10.38 19.19
N ALA A 114 -1.86 -11.35 19.94
CA ALA A 114 -1.48 -11.57 21.34
C ALA A 114 0.03 -11.82 21.53
N LEU A 115 0.76 -12.18 20.47
CA LEU A 115 2.21 -12.41 20.47
C LEU A 115 3.02 -11.16 20.09
N GLY A 116 2.38 -10.04 19.75
CA GLY A 116 3.04 -8.80 19.35
C GLY A 116 3.28 -8.64 17.84
N ASP A 117 2.90 -9.63 17.02
CA ASP A 117 3.05 -9.54 15.56
C ASP A 117 1.97 -8.63 14.97
N LEU A 118 2.37 -7.64 14.15
CA LEU A 118 1.46 -6.86 13.33
C LEU A 118 0.94 -7.73 12.18
N LYS A 119 -0.35 -8.03 12.21
CA LYS A 119 -1.01 -8.85 11.21
C LYS A 119 -2.12 -8.06 10.54
N ILE A 120 -1.81 -7.55 9.37
CA ILE A 120 -2.72 -6.73 8.59
C ILE A 120 -3.62 -7.65 7.77
N PHE A 121 -4.90 -7.71 8.14
CA PHE A 121 -5.90 -8.53 7.45
C PHE A 121 -6.73 -7.73 6.44
N ASP A 122 -6.68 -6.40 6.53
CA ASP A 122 -7.35 -5.54 5.58
C ASP A 122 -6.58 -5.50 4.26
N GLY A 123 -7.30 -5.70 3.16
CA GLY A 123 -6.75 -5.42 1.84
C GLY A 123 -6.49 -3.91 1.67
N TRP A 124 -5.59 -3.57 0.74
CA TRP A 124 -5.18 -2.18 0.49
C TRP A 124 -6.38 -1.24 0.27
N ASP A 125 -7.40 -1.69 -0.46
CA ASP A 125 -8.60 -0.89 -0.75
C ASP A 125 -9.43 -0.58 0.51
N LYS A 126 -9.54 -1.53 1.43
CA LYS A 126 -10.24 -1.33 2.71
C LYS A 126 -9.49 -0.32 3.58
N PHE A 127 -8.17 -0.46 3.65
CA PHE A 127 -7.33 0.49 4.37
C PHE A 127 -7.44 1.91 3.82
N VAL A 128 -7.35 2.08 2.49
CA VAL A 128 -7.54 3.39 1.84
C VAL A 128 -8.93 3.95 2.10
N THR A 129 -9.96 3.10 2.16
CA THR A 129 -11.33 3.54 2.52
C THR A 129 -11.38 4.07 3.95
N LYS A 130 -10.82 3.35 4.94
CA LYS A 130 -10.72 3.81 6.34
C LYS A 130 -9.97 5.14 6.45
N LEU A 131 -8.89 5.33 5.70
CA LEU A 131 -8.17 6.60 5.65
C LEU A 131 -9.04 7.74 5.10
N LYS A 132 -9.78 7.50 4.01
CA LYS A 132 -10.68 8.50 3.42
C LYS A 132 -11.82 8.87 4.37
N GLU A 133 -12.45 7.89 5.01
CA GLU A 133 -13.49 8.13 6.01
C GLU A 133 -12.98 8.96 7.19
N THR A 134 -11.72 8.75 7.59
CA THR A 134 -11.11 9.44 8.73
C THR A 134 -10.64 10.86 8.39
N PHE A 135 -10.03 11.04 7.22
CA PHE A 135 -9.27 12.26 6.89
C PHE A 135 -9.75 13.00 5.63
N GLN A 136 -10.45 12.33 4.71
CA GLN A 136 -11.05 12.98 3.52
C GLN A 136 -12.43 13.55 3.84
N VAL A 137 -13.18 12.91 4.73
CA VAL A 137 -14.43 13.47 5.24
C VAL A 137 -14.05 14.43 6.37
N GLY A 138 -13.51 15.59 5.99
CA GLY A 138 -13.09 16.63 6.92
C GLY A 138 -14.23 17.02 7.84
N ASP A 139 -13.96 16.99 9.14
CA ASP A 139 -14.63 17.76 10.19
C ASP A 139 -16.17 17.61 10.33
N THR A 140 -16.87 16.79 9.54
CA THR A 140 -18.35 16.78 9.60
C THR A 140 -18.86 16.36 10.98
N LYS A 141 -18.18 15.47 11.70
CA LYS A 141 -18.55 15.09 13.08
C LYS A 141 -18.24 16.17 14.11
N ALA A 142 -17.06 16.79 14.05
CA ALA A 142 -16.68 17.83 15.01
C ALA A 142 -17.40 19.16 14.70
N THR A 143 -17.56 19.52 13.43
CA THR A 143 -18.44 20.58 12.94
C THR A 143 -19.91 20.31 13.29
N MET A 144 -20.46 19.09 13.08
CA MET A 144 -21.82 18.76 13.54
C MET A 144 -21.96 18.86 15.05
N LEU A 145 -20.98 18.40 15.83
CA LEU A 145 -21.01 18.52 17.30
C LEU A 145 -20.95 19.97 17.76
N ILE A 146 -20.13 20.80 17.12
CA ILE A 146 -20.07 22.25 17.35
C ILE A 146 -21.43 22.88 17.00
N TYR A 147 -22.01 22.59 15.82
CA TYR A 147 -23.34 23.06 15.44
C TYR A 147 -24.45 22.58 16.40
N LEU A 148 -24.45 21.31 16.82
CA LEU A 148 -25.40 20.75 17.80
C LEU A 148 -25.27 21.44 19.16
N SER A 149 -24.04 21.67 19.63
CA SER A 149 -23.79 22.35 20.91
C SER A 149 -24.20 23.83 20.88
N ALA A 150 -24.03 24.50 19.74
CA ALA A 150 -24.40 25.90 19.56
C ALA A 150 -25.93 26.09 19.46
N ILE A 151 -26.67 25.11 18.90
CA ILE A 151 -28.14 25.13 18.85
C ILE A 151 -28.75 24.87 20.24
N HIS A 152 -28.10 24.06 21.09
CA HIS A 152 -28.63 23.71 22.41
C HIS A 152 -28.42 24.79 23.49
N GLN A 153 -27.58 25.80 23.25
CA GLN A 153 -27.31 26.90 24.19
C GLN A 153 -28.12 28.18 23.91
N GLY A 154 -28.96 28.17 22.88
CA GLY A 154 -29.83 29.28 22.53
C GLY A 154 -31.31 28.92 22.70
N ASP A 155 -31.75 28.66 23.94
CA ASP A 155 -33.15 28.72 24.39
C ASP A 155 -33.17 29.00 25.91
#